data_AF-A0A4V0YPC5-F1
#
_entry.id   AF-A0A4V0YPC5-F1
#
_cell.length_a   1.000
_cell.length_b   1.000
_cell.length_c   1.000
_cell.angle_alpha   90.00
_cell.angle_beta   90.00
_cell.angle_gamma   90.00
#
_symmetry.space_group_name_H-M   'P 1'
#
loop_
_entity.id
_entity.type
_entity.pdbx_description
1 polymer ?
#
loop_
_entity_poly.entity_id
_entity_poly.type
_entity_poly.pdbx_seq_one_letter_code
_entity_poly.pdbx_strand_id
1 'polypeptide(L)' 'MKKHVIDRVALDLGLDEAGLSKRLDLSVRALRACKRQGWTPLYVKLSLAALLAGIDPDKALAGQSRFEPAGEEGC' A
#
# COMPACT_ATOMS: atom_id res chain seq x y z
N MET A 1 12.40 23.10 4.63
CA MET A 1 11.42 22.02 4.85
C MET A 1 12.00 20.71 4.35
N LYS A 2 12.18 19.69 5.20
CA LYS A 2 12.59 18.35 4.75
C LYS A 2 11.44 17.77 3.92
N LYS A 3 11.69 17.46 2.63
CA LYS A 3 10.68 16.81 1.77
C LYS A 3 10.40 15.41 2.32
N HIS A 4 9.16 15.15 2.74
CA HIS A 4 8.77 13.85 3.28
C HIS A 4 8.69 12.83 2.15
N VAL A 5 9.08 11.57 2.40
CA VAL A 5 9.12 10.52 1.36
C VAL A 5 7.75 10.33 0.69
N ILE A 6 6.67 10.42 1.48
CA ILE A 6 5.27 10.33 1.02
C ILE A 6 4.96 11.41 -0.04
N ASP A 7 5.40 12.65 0.18
CA ASP A 7 5.11 13.75 -0.74
C ASP A 7 5.88 13.60 -2.06
N ARG A 8 7.09 13.05 -1.99
CA ARG A 8 7.88 12.74 -3.17
C ARG A 8 7.22 11.64 -4.01
N VAL A 9 6.83 10.55 -3.37
CA VAL A 9 6.16 9.43 -4.08
C VAL A 9 4.82 9.87 -4.68
N ALA A 10 4.04 10.68 -3.95
CA ALA A 10 2.80 11.25 -4.48
C ALA A 10 3.05 12.03 -5.78
N LEU A 11 4.08 12.88 -5.80
CA LEU A 11 4.47 13.67 -6.96
C LEU A 11 4.97 12.80 -8.12
N ASP A 12 5.84 11.83 -7.84
CA ASP A 12 6.40 10.92 -8.87
C ASP A 12 5.30 10.07 -9.52
N LEU A 13 4.24 9.73 -8.79
CA LEU A 13 3.09 8.98 -9.29
C LEU A 13 1.96 9.88 -9.85
N GLY A 14 2.07 11.20 -9.75
CA GLY A 14 1.01 12.14 -10.14
C GLY A 14 -0.28 11.99 -9.32
N LEU A 15 -0.17 11.55 -8.06
CA LEU A 15 -1.30 11.31 -7.16
C LEU A 15 -1.43 12.43 -6.12
N ASP A 16 -2.67 12.75 -5.76
CA ASP A 16 -2.97 13.57 -4.59
C ASP A 16 -3.00 12.70 -3.31
N GLU A 17 -3.19 13.34 -2.14
CA GLU A 17 -3.26 12.61 -0.86
C GLU A 17 -4.35 11.53 -0.86
N ALA A 18 -5.50 11.80 -1.49
CA ALA A 18 -6.62 10.87 -1.55
C ALA A 18 -6.34 9.68 -2.49
N GLY A 19 -5.72 9.93 -3.65
CA GLY A 19 -5.30 8.91 -4.59
C GLY A 19 -4.21 8.01 -3.99
N LEU A 20 -3.22 8.59 -3.33
CA LEU A 20 -2.17 7.83 -2.66
C LEU A 20 -2.72 7.01 -1.49
N SER A 21 -3.65 7.57 -0.70
CA SER A 21 -4.26 6.83 0.41
C SER A 21 -5.06 5.62 -0.08
N LYS A 22 -5.80 5.75 -1.19
CA LYS A 22 -6.48 4.62 -1.84
C LYS A 22 -5.53 3.54 -2.31
N ARG A 23 -4.39 3.92 -2.91
CA ARG A 23 -3.37 2.97 -3.40
C ARG A 23 -2.66 2.22 -2.28
N LEU A 24 -2.55 2.83 -1.11
CA LEU A 24 -1.92 2.25 0.07
C LEU A 24 -2.92 1.49 0.97
N ASP A 25 -4.20 1.48 0.62
CA ASP A 25 -5.30 1.03 1.48
C ASP A 25 -5.27 1.65 2.90
N LEU A 26 -5.05 2.97 2.93
CA LEU A 26 -4.98 3.75 4.16
C LEU A 26 -6.04 4.85 4.17
N SER A 27 -6.51 5.19 5.37
CA SER A 27 -7.28 6.42 5.55
C SER A 27 -6.39 7.65 5.31
N VAL A 28 -6.96 8.72 4.75
CA VAL A 28 -6.26 10.01 4.58
C VAL A 28 -5.72 10.54 5.92
N ARG A 29 -6.43 10.28 7.03
CA ARG A 29 -5.96 10.65 8.38
C ARG A 29 -4.70 9.89 8.79
N ALA A 30 -4.62 8.59 8.51
CA ALA A 30 -3.44 7.78 8.78
C ALA A 30 -2.23 8.24 7.95
N LEU A 31 -2.45 8.54 6.66
CA LEU A 31 -1.40 9.09 5.79
C LEU A 31 -0.85 10.42 6.32
N ARG A 32 -1.74 11.33 6.75
CA ARG A 32 -1.35 12.61 7.38
C ARG A 32 -0.66 12.43 8.73
N ALA A 33 -1.01 11.41 9.50
CA ALA A 33 -0.33 11.10 10.74
C ALA A 33 1.12 10.68 10.48
N CYS A 34 1.37 9.85 9.46
CA CYS A 34 2.71 9.47 9.04
C CYS A 34 3.56 10.69 8.63
N LYS A 35 2.97 11.65 7.90
CA LYS A 35 3.64 12.91 7.52
C LYS A 35 3.98 13.79 8.73
N ARG A 36 3.07 13.88 9.72
CA ARG A 36 3.23 14.74 10.90
C ARG A 36 4.22 14.20 11.93
N GLN A 37 4.26 12.89 12.16
CA GLN A 37 5.13 12.29 13.18
C GLN A 37 6.62 12.31 12.77
N GLY A 38 6.94 12.63 11.51
CA GLY A 38 8.33 12.71 11.03
C GLY A 38 9.01 11.35 10.86
N TRP A 39 8.30 10.25 11.14
CA TRP A 39 8.72 8.89 10.85
C TRP A 39 7.59 8.16 10.11
N THR A 40 7.97 7.36 9.11
CA THR A 40 7.03 6.55 8.33
C THR A 40 7.19 5.10 8.78
N PRO A 41 6.10 4.39 9.16
CA PRO A 41 6.17 2.99 9.52
C PRO A 41 6.81 2.15 8.40
N LEU A 42 7.52 1.08 8.78
CA LEU A 42 8.24 0.24 7.82
C LEU A 42 7.31 -0.31 6.73
N TYR A 43 6.11 -0.78 7.09
CA TYR A 43 5.15 -1.31 6.12
C TYR A 43 4.79 -0.25 5.08
N VAL A 44 4.51 0.99 5.49
CA VAL A 44 4.19 2.09 4.56
C VAL A 44 5.35 2.37 3.61
N LYS A 45 6.60 2.32 4.10
CA LYS A 45 7.78 2.50 3.24
C LYS A 45 7.88 1.39 2.19
N LEU A 46 7.65 0.14 2.58
CA LEU A 46 7.65 -0.99 1.66
C LEU A 46 6.52 -0.89 0.64
N SER A 47 5.30 -0.52 1.07
CA SER A 47 4.16 -0.29 0.17
C SER A 47 4.44 0.84 -0.82
N LEU A 48 5.04 1.96 -0.38
CA LEU A 48 5.45 3.05 -1.27
C LEU A 48 6.51 2.59 -2.28
N ALA A 49 7.49 1.79 -1.85
CA ALA A 49 8.51 1.24 -2.74
C ALA A 49 7.92 0.27 -3.77
N ALA A 50 6.98 -0.58 -3.36
CA ALA A 50 6.25 -1.49 -4.24
C ALA A 50 5.44 -0.70 -5.29
N LEU A 51 4.70 0.33 -4.86
CA LEU A 51 3.97 1.21 -5.77
C LEU A 51 4.87 1.89 -6.80
N LEU A 52 6.03 2.42 -6.38
CA LEU A 52 7.01 3.01 -7.30
C LEU A 52 7.60 1.99 -8.28
N ALA A 53 7.81 0.75 -7.84
CA ALA A 53 8.30 -0.33 -8.68
C ALA A 53 7.21 -0.91 -9.61
N GLY A 54 5.96 -0.43 -9.51
CA GLY A 54 4.82 -1.02 -10.23
C GLY A 54 4.47 -2.43 -9.77
N ILE A 55 4.94 -2.83 -8.59
CA ILE A 55 4.67 -4.13 -7.99
C ILE A 55 3.34 -4.02 -7.24
N ASP A 56 2.37 -4.79 -7.71
CA ASP A 56 1.09 -4.96 -7.04
C ASP A 56 1.18 -6.16 -6.08
N PRO A 57 1.30 -5.95 -4.76
CA PRO A 57 1.50 -7.02 -3.80
C PRO A 57 0.31 -7.98 -3.76
N ASP A 58 -0.90 -7.51 -4.04
CA ASP A 58 -2.11 -8.33 -4.03
C ASP A 58 -2.10 -9.31 -5.21
N LYS A 59 -1.62 -8.87 -6.37
CA LYS A 59 -1.42 -9.77 -7.53
C LYS A 59 -0.32 -10.80 -7.29
N ALA A 60 0.76 -10.42 -6.61
CA ALA A 60 1.84 -11.34 -6.29
C ALA A 60 1.38 -12.45 -5.32
N LEU A 61 0.47 -12.13 -4.39
CA LEU A 61 -0.08 -13.08 -3.42
C LEU A 61 -1.27 -13.89 -3.95
N ALA A 62 -2.04 -13.34 -4.89
CA ALA A 62 -3.17 -14.05 -5.52
C ALA A 62 -2.75 -15.35 -6.23
N GLY A 63 -1.51 -15.44 -6.72
CA GLY A 63 -0.97 -16.66 -7.33
C GLY A 63 -0.63 -17.79 -6.34
N GLN A 64 -0.63 -17.53 -5.03
CA GLN A 64 -0.29 -18.52 -3.99
C GLN A 64 -1.52 -19.04 -3.23
N SER A 65 -2.70 -18.47 -3.47
CA SER A 65 -3.95 -18.96 -2.89
C SER A 65 -4.53 -20.09 -3.76
N ARG A 66 -3.92 -21.27 -3.73
CA ARG A 66 -4.66 -22.51 -4.00
C ARG A 66 -5.27 -22.97 -2.69
N PHE A 67 -6.37 -22.34 -2.29
CA PHE A 67 -7.27 -22.94 -1.31
C PHE A 67 -8.18 -23.91 -2.07
N GLU A 68 -7.80 -25.17 -2.15
CA GLU A 68 -8.74 -26.20 -2.62
C GLU A 68 -9.75 -26.44 -1.49
N PRO A 69 -11.05 -26.15 -1.68
CA PRO A 69 -12.04 -26.55 -0.70
C PRO A 69 -12.04 -28.09 -0.65
N ALA A 70 -11.74 -28.64 0.52
CA ALA A 70 -11.90 -30.07 0.79
C ALA A 70 -13.35 -30.44 0.47
N GLY A 71 -13.52 -31.47 -0.36
CA GLY A 71 -14.80 -31.87 -0.92
C GLY A 71 -15.92 -31.99 0.12
N GLU A 72 -17.08 -31.45 -0.21
CA GLU A 72 -18.34 -31.83 0.43
C GLU A 72 -18.63 -33.28 0.03
N GLU A 73 -18.30 -34.22 0.91
CA GLU A 73 -18.89 -35.56 0.87
C GLU A 73 -20.36 -35.44 1.26
N GLY A 74 -21.23 -35.84 0.32
CA GLY A 74 -22.67 -35.84 0.52
C GLY A 74 -23.11 -36.83 1.60
N CYS A 75 -24.14 -36.43 2.34
CA CYS A 75 -25.04 -37.28 3.11
C CYS A 75 -26.48 -36.89 2.78
#